data_AF-A0AAE9DZA8-F1
#
_entry.id   AF-A0AAE9DZA8-F1
#
_cell.length_a   1.000
_cell.length_b   1.000
_cell.length_c   1.000
_cell.angle_alpha   90.00
_cell.angle_beta   90.00
_cell.angle_gamma   90.00
#
_symmetry.space_group_name_H-M   'P 1'
#
loop_
_entity.id
_entity.type
_entity.pdbx_description
1 polymer ?
#
loop_
_entity_poly.entity_id
_entity_poly.type
_entity_poly.pdbx_seq_one_letter_code
_entity_poly.pdbx_strand_id
1 'polypeptide(L)'
;MSFRAGRPINLIFIILLIFLGIVLLYGQTSTKHTSEDGILGLRPNVPLFNRWSSCMAERVFNETDHKIFWAKFQIWTDECDGKAEIDQLNLVPLQNSDETKYGLLPVESDPLGSASNLVTLGIGKDIDAELLYKQKMNEIGRNISFYGADPITEINADLYAKIGKYFPFAVGSDAGYSTASVYVNGTYLNRDVVHVDLIYFFDRILKIKTFDNIWLDAEGAEYPLFDIFHKTGRLERKGIRFCQMSLEVHSPSEPQQIQFMELIKTIIKEFRFGIHKNRLVGHMRMYLFNFGDSYCVRKFLKRNLYELISKEDREEMEEEFEENLISKN
;
A
#
# COMPACT_ATOMS: atom_id res chain seq x y z
N MET A 1 61.72 -44.71 32.55
CA MET A 1 60.35 -44.18 32.70
C MET A 1 60.49 -42.69 32.98
N SER A 2 59.98 -41.73 32.22
CA SER A 2 58.69 -41.63 31.54
C SER A 2 58.81 -40.58 30.40
N PHE A 3 58.32 -40.90 29.20
CA PHE A 3 58.12 -39.92 28.13
C PHE A 3 56.91 -39.05 28.48
N ARG A 4 57.10 -37.73 28.66
CA ARG A 4 55.98 -36.79 28.73
C ARG A 4 55.47 -36.50 27.31
N ALA A 5 54.33 -37.09 26.99
CA ALA A 5 53.57 -36.84 25.79
C ALA A 5 53.13 -35.35 25.72
N GLY A 6 53.44 -34.69 24.60
CA GLY A 6 52.88 -33.39 24.25
C GLY A 6 51.37 -33.51 24.06
N ARG A 7 50.61 -32.60 24.66
CA ARG A 7 49.15 -32.53 24.48
C ARG A 7 48.83 -32.24 23.01
N PRO A 8 47.88 -32.96 22.38
CA PRO A 8 47.46 -32.64 21.03
C PRO A 8 46.75 -31.29 21.04
N ILE A 9 47.27 -30.35 20.25
CA ILE A 9 46.63 -29.07 20.01
C ILE A 9 45.30 -29.37 19.31
N ASN A 10 44.20 -28.96 19.93
CA ASN A 10 42.86 -29.31 19.48
C ASN A 10 42.55 -28.53 18.20
N LEU A 11 42.72 -29.17 17.04
CA LEU A 11 42.57 -28.58 15.70
C LEU A 11 41.21 -27.91 15.51
N ILE A 12 40.17 -28.43 16.18
CA ILE A 12 38.81 -27.88 16.19
C ILE A 12 38.78 -26.48 16.82
N PHE A 13 39.58 -26.25 17.86
CA PHE A 13 39.66 -24.95 18.53
C PHE A 13 40.36 -23.90 17.66
N ILE A 14 41.37 -24.32 16.90
CA ILE A 14 42.03 -23.45 15.92
C ILE A 14 41.06 -23.07 14.80
N ILE A 15 40.30 -24.04 14.27
CA ILE A 15 39.31 -23.78 13.22
C ILE A 15 38.21 -22.82 13.72
N LEU A 16 37.73 -22.98 14.95
CA LEU A 16 36.76 -22.06 15.56
C LEU A 16 37.32 -20.64 15.72
N LEU A 17 38.58 -20.49 16.12
CA LEU A 17 39.22 -19.18 16.24
C LEU A 17 39.46 -18.51 14.88
N ILE A 18 39.81 -19.28 13.86
CA ILE A 18 39.92 -18.77 12.48
C ILE A 18 38.54 -18.35 11.96
N PHE A 19 37.50 -19.15 12.19
CA PHE A 19 36.14 -18.82 11.78
C PHE A 19 35.62 -17.57 12.50
N LEU A 20 35.86 -17.44 13.81
CA LEU A 20 35.53 -16.24 14.59
C LEU A 20 36.30 -15.02 14.09
N GLY A 21 37.59 -15.18 13.76
CA GLY A 21 38.41 -14.14 13.15
C GLY A 21 37.89 -13.68 11.79
N ILE A 22 37.46 -14.61 10.93
CA ILE A 22 36.86 -14.29 9.63
C ILE A 22 35.51 -13.60 9.82
N VAL A 23 34.66 -14.05 10.74
CA VAL A 23 33.37 -13.40 11.06
C VAL A 23 33.57 -11.99 11.62
N LEU A 24 34.59 -11.77 12.47
CA LEU A 24 34.93 -10.44 12.98
C LEU A 24 35.55 -9.54 11.91
N LEU A 25 36.37 -10.08 11.00
CA LEU A 25 36.97 -9.34 9.89
C LEU A 25 35.94 -9.00 8.80
N TYR A 26 35.00 -9.90 8.49
CA TYR A 26 33.88 -9.64 7.56
C TYR A 26 32.76 -8.83 8.20
N GLY A 27 32.56 -8.94 9.53
CA GLY A 27 31.58 -8.15 10.28
C GLY A 27 31.98 -6.68 10.43
N GLN A 28 33.24 -6.32 10.12
CA GLN A 28 33.74 -4.95 10.17
C GLN A 28 33.92 -4.29 8.79
N THR A 29 33.61 -4.96 7.68
CA THR A 29 33.43 -4.25 6.40
C THR A 29 32.04 -3.59 6.38
N SER A 30 31.84 -2.64 7.29
CA SER A 30 30.87 -1.57 7.06
C SER A 30 31.46 -0.73 5.93
N THR A 31 30.93 -0.93 4.73
CA THR A 31 31.11 0.01 3.62
C THR A 31 30.79 1.39 4.15
N LYS A 32 31.83 2.21 4.34
CA LYS A 32 31.69 3.62 4.64
C LYS A 32 31.18 4.29 3.36
N HIS A 33 29.87 4.26 3.17
CA HIS A 33 29.18 4.93 2.08
C HIS A 33 29.17 6.43 2.41
N THR A 34 30.28 7.09 2.14
CA THR A 34 30.34 8.55 2.18
C THR A 34 29.47 9.13 1.06
N SER A 35 28.21 9.48 1.39
CA SER A 35 27.43 10.64 0.91
C SER A 35 25.88 10.50 0.93
N GLU A 36 25.26 9.70 1.82
CA GLU A 36 23.78 9.60 1.92
C GLU A 36 23.19 9.73 3.34
N ASP A 37 24.01 9.86 4.39
CA ASP A 37 23.51 9.84 5.79
C ASP A 37 22.67 11.07 6.21
N GLY A 38 22.74 12.20 5.49
CA GLY A 38 21.99 13.41 5.83
C GLY A 38 20.52 13.42 5.39
N ILE A 39 20.12 12.57 4.42
CA ILE A 39 18.75 12.53 3.88
C ILE A 39 17.94 11.37 4.48
N LEU A 40 18.61 10.33 5.00
CA LEU A 40 17.96 9.12 5.52
C LEU A 40 17.10 9.38 6.77
N GLY A 41 17.39 10.45 7.52
CA GLY A 41 16.65 10.85 8.72
C GLY A 41 15.46 11.77 8.50
N LEU A 42 15.23 12.25 7.26
CA LEU A 42 14.18 13.22 6.99
C LEU A 42 12.85 12.55 6.62
N ARG A 43 11.76 13.01 7.24
CA ARG A 43 10.39 12.55 6.99
C ARG A 43 9.53 13.67 6.41
N PRO A 44 8.59 13.36 5.51
CA PRO A 44 7.70 14.37 4.98
C PRO A 44 6.76 14.87 6.07
N ASN A 45 6.51 16.17 6.13
CA ASN A 45 5.38 16.75 6.81
C ASN A 45 4.50 17.42 5.77
N VAL A 46 3.23 17.02 5.70
CA VAL A 46 2.30 17.46 4.65
C VAL A 46 1.08 18.08 5.32
N PRO A 47 1.04 19.42 5.50
CA PRO A 47 0.05 20.09 6.35
C PRO A 47 -1.42 19.79 6.01
N LEU A 48 -1.75 19.55 4.74
CA LEU A 48 -3.11 19.19 4.33
C LEU A 48 -3.53 17.81 4.88
N PHE A 49 -2.64 16.82 4.91
CA PHE A 49 -2.94 15.51 5.48
C PHE A 49 -3.02 15.58 7.02
N ASN A 50 -2.28 16.50 7.66
CA ASN A 50 -2.42 16.72 9.10
C ASN A 50 -3.83 17.26 9.43
N ARG A 51 -4.29 18.29 8.70
CA ARG A 51 -5.65 18.84 8.86
C ARG A 51 -6.73 17.78 8.59
N TRP A 52 -6.55 17.00 7.53
CA TRP A 52 -7.47 15.92 7.17
C TRP A 52 -7.52 14.85 8.27
N SER A 53 -6.36 14.39 8.75
CA SER A 53 -6.27 13.35 9.79
C SER A 53 -6.88 13.82 11.10
N SER A 54 -6.66 15.06 11.52
CA SER A 54 -7.30 15.63 12.72
C SER A 54 -8.82 15.74 12.57
N CYS A 55 -9.31 16.08 11.38
CA CYS A 55 -10.76 16.09 11.11
C CYS A 55 -11.36 14.67 11.17
N MET A 56 -10.71 13.71 10.51
CA MET A 56 -11.18 12.33 10.48
C MET A 56 -11.12 11.67 11.86
N ALA A 57 -10.07 11.91 12.63
CA ALA A 57 -9.93 11.44 14.00
C ALA A 57 -11.14 11.82 14.87
N GLU A 58 -11.58 13.07 14.81
CA GLU A 58 -12.74 13.56 15.57
C GLU A 58 -14.03 12.79 15.22
N ARG A 59 -14.18 12.33 13.98
CA ARG A 59 -15.37 11.58 13.54
C ARG A 59 -15.24 10.09 13.83
N VAL A 60 -14.09 9.51 13.48
CA VAL A 60 -13.83 8.08 13.49
C VAL A 60 -13.74 7.53 14.91
N PHE A 61 -13.10 8.25 15.85
CA PHE A 61 -12.95 7.76 17.22
C PHE A 61 -14.19 7.98 18.09
N ASN A 62 -15.00 9.00 17.80
CA ASN A 62 -16.25 9.27 18.51
C ASN A 62 -17.41 8.33 18.13
N GLU A 63 -17.30 7.60 17.01
CA GLU A 63 -18.33 6.63 16.60
C GLU A 63 -17.95 5.21 17.07
N THR A 64 -18.89 4.58 17.78
CA THR A 64 -18.75 3.21 18.29
C THR A 64 -19.65 2.21 17.57
N ASP A 65 -20.71 2.68 16.89
CA ASP A 65 -21.63 1.83 16.15
C ASP A 65 -21.11 1.60 14.72
N HIS A 66 -20.76 0.35 14.41
CA HIS A 66 -20.19 -0.04 13.11
C HIS A 66 -21.16 0.15 11.93
N LYS A 67 -22.48 0.11 12.16
CA LYS A 67 -23.50 0.33 11.11
C LYS A 67 -23.58 1.81 10.76
N ILE A 68 -23.60 2.67 11.78
CA ILE A 68 -23.56 4.11 11.60
C ILE A 68 -22.22 4.53 10.98
N PHE A 69 -21.12 3.93 11.43
CA PHE A 69 -19.78 4.17 10.90
C PHE A 69 -19.73 3.95 9.39
N TRP A 70 -20.13 2.77 8.92
CA TRP A 70 -20.17 2.44 7.49
C TRP A 70 -21.04 3.44 6.71
N ALA A 71 -22.24 3.73 7.20
CA ALA A 71 -23.18 4.62 6.52
C ALA A 71 -22.71 6.08 6.43
N LYS A 72 -21.98 6.57 7.45
CA LYS A 72 -21.51 7.96 7.51
C LYS A 72 -20.11 8.18 6.97
N PHE A 73 -19.33 7.13 6.73
CA PHE A 73 -17.91 7.26 6.39
C PHE A 73 -17.66 8.13 5.15
N GLN A 74 -18.47 7.99 4.10
CA GLN A 74 -18.41 8.88 2.94
C GLN A 74 -18.63 10.35 3.34
N ILE A 75 -19.68 10.64 4.12
CA ILE A 75 -20.04 12.01 4.52
C ILE A 75 -18.88 12.66 5.27
N TRP A 76 -18.28 11.93 6.22
CA TRP A 76 -17.12 12.42 6.96
C TRP A 76 -15.92 12.68 6.06
N THR A 77 -15.68 11.80 5.10
CA THR A 77 -14.59 11.97 4.14
C THR A 77 -14.81 13.21 3.28
N ASP A 78 -16.01 13.41 2.73
CA ASP A 78 -16.32 14.59 1.91
C ASP A 78 -16.16 15.90 2.71
N GLU A 79 -16.60 15.93 3.97
CA GLU A 79 -16.44 17.09 4.86
C GLU A 79 -14.96 17.36 5.20
N CYS A 80 -14.20 16.32 5.53
CA CYS A 80 -12.79 16.45 5.88
C CYS A 80 -11.91 16.75 4.66
N ASP A 81 -12.25 16.25 3.48
CA ASP A 81 -11.61 16.61 2.21
C ASP A 81 -11.76 18.11 1.93
N GLY A 82 -12.98 18.64 2.12
CA GLY A 82 -13.27 20.06 1.99
C GLY A 82 -12.50 20.93 2.99
N LYS A 83 -12.53 20.56 4.29
CA LYS A 83 -11.84 21.32 5.35
C LYS A 83 -10.32 21.31 5.20
N ALA A 84 -9.74 20.22 4.71
CA ALA A 84 -8.30 20.10 4.51
C ALA A 84 -7.81 20.73 3.20
N GLU A 85 -8.73 21.08 2.29
CA GLU A 85 -8.47 21.56 0.93
C GLU A 85 -7.72 20.52 0.08
N ILE A 86 -8.18 19.27 0.13
CA ILE A 86 -7.56 18.14 -0.60
C ILE A 86 -7.53 18.37 -2.12
N ASP A 87 -8.37 19.23 -2.67
CA ASP A 87 -8.36 19.57 -4.09
C ASP A 87 -7.00 20.18 -4.54
N GLN A 88 -6.18 20.71 -3.62
CA GLN A 88 -4.79 21.11 -3.89
C GLN A 88 -3.91 19.96 -4.39
N LEU A 89 -4.25 18.70 -4.10
CA LEU A 89 -3.56 17.52 -4.61
C LEU A 89 -3.72 17.35 -6.12
N ASN A 90 -4.77 17.93 -6.74
CA ASN A 90 -5.11 17.75 -8.15
C ASN A 90 -5.27 16.27 -8.54
N LEU A 91 -6.07 15.53 -7.77
CA LEU A 91 -6.40 14.14 -8.06
C LEU A 91 -6.97 14.02 -9.49
N VAL A 92 -6.43 13.10 -10.26
CA VAL A 92 -6.86 12.80 -11.62
C VAL A 92 -8.05 11.84 -11.55
N PRO A 93 -9.24 12.22 -12.02
CA PRO A 93 -10.36 11.30 -12.16
C PRO A 93 -10.10 10.36 -13.34
N LEU A 94 -10.33 9.07 -13.11
CA LEU A 94 -10.12 7.99 -14.06
C LEU A 94 -11.44 7.22 -14.20
N GLN A 95 -12.21 7.60 -15.20
CA GLN A 95 -13.56 7.08 -15.41
C GLN A 95 -13.53 5.67 -16.02
N ASN A 96 -14.23 4.74 -15.38
CA ASN A 96 -14.71 3.47 -15.92
C ASN A 96 -16.21 3.59 -16.29
N SER A 97 -16.77 2.54 -16.87
CA SER A 97 -18.18 2.46 -17.23
C SER A 97 -19.15 2.61 -16.06
N ASP A 98 -18.78 2.14 -14.87
CA ASP A 98 -19.63 2.09 -13.68
C ASP A 98 -19.07 2.89 -12.48
N GLU A 99 -17.84 3.41 -12.59
CA GLU A 99 -17.17 4.10 -11.49
C GLU A 99 -16.14 5.15 -11.91
N THR A 100 -15.70 5.96 -10.95
CA THR A 100 -14.56 6.86 -11.12
C THR A 100 -13.48 6.49 -10.12
N LYS A 101 -12.36 5.96 -10.61
CA LYS A 101 -11.13 5.80 -9.82
C LYS A 101 -10.40 7.14 -9.74
N TYR A 102 -9.51 7.30 -8.76
CA TYR A 102 -8.68 8.50 -8.63
C TYR A 102 -7.20 8.11 -8.55
N GLY A 103 -6.33 9.01 -9.00
CA GLY A 103 -4.88 8.83 -8.91
C GLY A 103 -4.12 10.15 -8.95
N LEU A 104 -2.89 10.13 -8.45
CA LEU A 104 -1.89 11.18 -8.63
C LEU A 104 -0.94 10.80 -9.74
N LEU A 105 -0.47 11.82 -10.48
CA LEU A 105 0.63 11.70 -11.42
C LEU A 105 1.94 12.07 -10.72
N PRO A 106 3.06 11.41 -11.05
CA PRO A 106 4.37 11.84 -10.56
C PRO A 106 4.67 13.29 -10.95
N VAL A 107 5.38 14.01 -10.10
CA VAL A 107 5.82 15.37 -10.42
C VAL A 107 6.83 15.36 -11.58
N GLU A 108 6.78 16.36 -12.46
CA GLU A 108 7.64 16.43 -13.66
C GLU A 108 9.13 16.34 -13.33
N SER A 109 9.53 16.98 -12.22
CA SER A 109 10.90 16.98 -11.71
C SER A 109 11.30 15.71 -10.97
N ASP A 110 10.46 14.65 -10.94
CA ASP A 110 10.71 13.43 -10.17
C ASP A 110 12.14 12.94 -10.40
N PRO A 111 13.04 13.18 -9.42
CA PRO A 111 14.47 12.97 -9.57
C PRO A 111 14.82 11.49 -9.43
N LEU A 112 13.84 10.66 -9.05
CA LEU A 112 14.02 9.22 -8.86
C LEU A 112 14.00 8.47 -10.19
N GLY A 113 13.64 9.15 -11.30
CA GLY A 113 13.65 8.59 -12.66
C GLY A 113 12.88 7.27 -12.78
N SER A 114 11.96 7.02 -11.85
CA SER A 114 11.54 5.66 -11.54
C SER A 114 10.38 5.26 -12.44
N ALA A 115 10.54 4.13 -13.14
CA ALA A 115 9.43 3.48 -13.82
C ALA A 115 8.28 3.28 -12.82
N SER A 116 7.07 3.66 -13.22
CA SER A 116 5.91 3.46 -12.35
C SER A 116 5.36 2.06 -12.50
N ASN A 117 4.87 1.47 -11.41
CA ASN A 117 4.21 0.16 -11.43
C ASN A 117 2.77 0.30 -10.95
N LEU A 118 1.82 -0.20 -11.76
CA LEU A 118 0.43 -0.37 -11.38
C LEU A 118 0.08 -1.86 -11.39
N VAL A 119 -0.54 -2.31 -10.31
CA VAL A 119 -1.15 -3.64 -10.25
C VAL A 119 -2.65 -3.53 -10.08
N THR A 120 -3.42 -4.20 -10.95
CA THR A 120 -4.87 -4.36 -10.84
C THR A 120 -5.17 -5.78 -10.36
N LEU A 121 -5.89 -5.91 -9.25
CA LEU A 121 -6.36 -7.16 -8.68
C LEU A 121 -7.89 -7.16 -8.82
N GLY A 122 -8.40 -8.09 -9.63
CA GLY A 122 -9.77 -8.02 -10.17
C GLY A 122 -9.85 -7.01 -11.30
N ILE A 123 -9.55 -7.47 -12.51
CA ILE A 123 -9.56 -6.61 -13.70
C ILE A 123 -11.00 -6.34 -14.15
N GLY A 124 -11.86 -7.36 -14.04
CA GLY A 124 -13.18 -7.31 -14.63
C GLY A 124 -13.10 -7.18 -16.15
N LYS A 125 -14.13 -6.56 -16.76
CA LYS A 125 -14.27 -6.46 -18.22
C LYS A 125 -14.02 -5.05 -18.76
N ASP A 126 -13.55 -4.15 -17.92
CA ASP A 126 -13.38 -2.74 -18.22
C ASP A 126 -12.01 -2.27 -17.73
N ILE A 127 -11.19 -1.78 -18.67
CA ILE A 127 -9.85 -1.27 -18.41
C ILE A 127 -9.71 0.21 -18.81
N ASP A 128 -10.82 0.93 -18.97
CA ASP A 128 -10.81 2.31 -19.46
C ASP A 128 -10.05 3.24 -18.52
N ALA A 129 -10.16 3.05 -17.21
CA ALA A 129 -9.37 3.75 -16.20
C ALA A 129 -7.87 3.47 -16.36
N GLU A 130 -7.45 2.21 -16.57
CA GLU A 130 -6.04 1.87 -16.81
C GLU A 130 -5.51 2.54 -18.08
N LEU A 131 -6.29 2.50 -19.16
CA LEU A 131 -5.95 3.13 -20.45
C LEU A 131 -5.84 4.64 -20.30
N LEU A 132 -6.79 5.27 -19.60
CA LEU A 132 -6.78 6.70 -19.34
C LEU A 132 -5.59 7.08 -18.44
N TYR A 133 -5.27 6.28 -17.43
CA TYR A 133 -4.10 6.55 -16.58
C TYR A 133 -2.79 6.43 -17.37
N LYS A 134 -2.68 5.45 -18.27
CA LYS A 134 -1.56 5.35 -19.22
C LYS A 134 -1.46 6.58 -20.10
N GLN A 135 -2.58 7.07 -20.63
CA GLN A 135 -2.60 8.30 -21.42
C GLN A 135 -2.10 9.49 -20.60
N LYS A 136 -2.61 9.68 -19.38
CA LYS A 136 -2.21 10.77 -18.47
C LYS A 136 -0.74 10.71 -18.10
N MET A 137 -0.19 9.52 -17.90
CA MET A 137 1.24 9.30 -17.68
C MET A 137 2.08 9.66 -18.92
N ASN A 138 1.62 9.29 -20.12
CA ASN A 138 2.30 9.64 -21.37
C ASN A 138 2.28 11.16 -21.64
N GLU A 139 1.19 11.85 -21.29
CA GLU A 139 1.06 13.31 -21.42
C GLU A 139 2.15 14.06 -20.64
N ILE A 140 2.62 13.51 -19.52
CA ILE A 140 3.73 14.06 -18.72
C ILE A 140 5.08 13.39 -19.00
N GLY A 141 5.19 12.63 -20.09
CA GLY A 141 6.42 11.97 -20.52
C GLY A 141 6.89 10.84 -19.59
N ARG A 142 5.97 10.19 -18.86
CA ARG A 142 6.28 9.11 -17.92
C ARG A 142 5.75 7.77 -18.39
N ASN A 143 6.58 6.73 -18.24
CA ASN A 143 6.20 5.36 -18.52
C ASN A 143 5.67 4.65 -17.26
N ILE A 144 4.74 3.74 -17.48
CA ILE A 144 4.15 2.91 -16.43
C ILE A 144 4.01 1.46 -16.91
N SER A 145 4.32 0.52 -16.01
CA SER A 145 4.15 -0.92 -16.21
C SER A 145 2.87 -1.38 -15.54
N PHE A 146 2.07 -2.15 -16.28
CA PHE A 146 0.78 -2.67 -15.82
C PHE A 146 0.87 -4.18 -15.58
N TYR A 147 0.33 -4.63 -14.45
CA TYR A 147 0.23 -6.03 -14.04
C TYR A 147 -1.20 -6.31 -13.57
N GLY A 148 -1.90 -7.21 -14.22
CA GLY A 148 -3.31 -7.49 -13.91
C GLY A 148 -3.50 -8.95 -13.53
N ALA A 149 -4.18 -9.21 -12.42
CA ALA A 149 -4.51 -10.55 -11.97
C ALA A 149 -6.03 -10.73 -11.92
N ASP A 150 -6.52 -11.74 -12.62
CA ASP A 150 -7.94 -12.09 -12.69
C ASP A 150 -8.07 -13.59 -13.01
N PRO A 151 -8.98 -14.34 -12.37
CA PRO A 151 -9.17 -15.76 -12.67
C PRO A 151 -9.92 -16.02 -14.00
N ILE A 152 -10.57 -15.03 -14.60
CA ILE A 152 -11.37 -15.19 -15.84
C ILE A 152 -10.54 -14.89 -17.07
N THR A 153 -10.19 -15.93 -17.82
CA THR A 153 -9.24 -15.81 -18.93
C THR A 153 -9.86 -15.49 -20.29
N GLU A 154 -11.15 -15.78 -20.51
CA GLU A 154 -11.75 -15.77 -21.86
C GLU A 154 -11.77 -14.39 -22.53
N ILE A 155 -12.03 -13.32 -21.77
CA ILE A 155 -12.12 -11.94 -22.29
C ILE A 155 -11.06 -11.05 -21.63
N ASN A 156 -10.87 -11.21 -20.31
CA ASN A 156 -10.07 -10.29 -19.52
C ASN A 156 -8.57 -10.41 -19.87
N ALA A 157 -8.10 -11.61 -20.27
CA ALA A 157 -6.72 -11.82 -20.69
C ALA A 157 -6.38 -11.02 -21.95
N ASP A 158 -7.21 -11.15 -22.99
CA ASP A 158 -7.02 -10.44 -24.27
C ASP A 158 -7.20 -8.92 -24.10
N LEU A 159 -8.09 -8.51 -23.19
CA LEU A 159 -8.30 -7.11 -22.88
C LEU A 159 -7.06 -6.50 -22.20
N TYR A 160 -6.60 -7.11 -21.11
CA TYR A 160 -5.48 -6.57 -20.32
C TYR A 160 -4.12 -6.71 -21.01
N ALA A 161 -3.94 -7.73 -21.86
CA ALA A 161 -2.71 -7.90 -22.65
C ALA A 161 -2.41 -6.71 -23.59
N LYS A 162 -3.41 -5.86 -23.89
CA LYS A 162 -3.22 -4.62 -24.67
C LYS A 162 -2.42 -3.56 -23.92
N ILE A 163 -2.41 -3.61 -22.59
CA ILE A 163 -1.79 -2.59 -21.75
C ILE A 163 -0.65 -3.12 -20.87
N GLY A 164 -0.72 -4.38 -20.46
CA GLY A 164 0.19 -4.93 -19.46
C GLY A 164 0.30 -6.45 -19.48
N LYS A 165 0.88 -6.99 -18.40
CA LYS A 165 1.00 -8.44 -18.19
C LYS A 165 -0.23 -8.96 -17.45
N TYR A 166 -0.88 -9.96 -18.01
CA TYR A 166 -2.02 -10.63 -17.40
C TYR A 166 -1.61 -11.91 -16.66
N PHE A 167 -2.23 -12.16 -15.51
CA PHE A 167 -2.00 -13.32 -14.65
C PHE A 167 -3.34 -14.05 -14.39
N PRO A 168 -3.49 -15.32 -14.83
CA PRO A 168 -4.76 -16.05 -14.84
C PRO A 168 -5.09 -16.69 -13.48
N PHE A 169 -5.10 -15.89 -12.41
CA PHE A 169 -5.45 -16.35 -11.06
C PHE A 169 -6.04 -15.21 -10.23
N ALA A 170 -6.84 -15.58 -9.23
CA ALA A 170 -7.26 -14.64 -8.20
C ALA A 170 -6.11 -14.38 -7.22
N VAL A 171 -6.09 -13.19 -6.63
CA VAL A 171 -5.14 -12.83 -5.57
C VAL A 171 -5.91 -12.61 -4.28
N GLY A 172 -5.47 -13.24 -3.19
CA GLY A 172 -6.15 -13.20 -1.90
C GLY A 172 -5.18 -13.26 -0.73
N SER A 173 -5.71 -13.41 0.49
CA SER A 173 -4.90 -13.51 1.71
C SER A 173 -4.08 -14.78 1.77
N ASP A 174 -4.59 -15.86 1.18
CA ASP A 174 -4.02 -17.19 1.27
C ASP A 174 -3.98 -17.84 -0.12
N ALA A 175 -3.00 -18.72 -0.31
CA ALA A 175 -2.92 -19.54 -1.51
C ALA A 175 -3.84 -20.75 -1.36
N GLY A 176 -4.51 -21.14 -2.45
CA GLY A 176 -5.39 -22.30 -2.40
C GLY A 176 -6.30 -22.42 -3.61
N TYR A 177 -7.28 -23.31 -3.46
CA TYR A 177 -8.38 -23.50 -4.39
C TYR A 177 -9.67 -23.28 -3.63
N SER A 178 -10.40 -22.23 -3.98
CA SER A 178 -11.65 -21.85 -3.31
C SER A 178 -12.62 -21.23 -4.29
N THR A 179 -13.88 -21.23 -3.89
CA THR A 179 -14.95 -20.59 -4.65
C THR A 179 -14.82 -19.07 -4.52
N ALA A 180 -14.74 -18.38 -5.67
CA ALA A 180 -14.82 -16.93 -5.78
C ALA A 180 -16.05 -16.53 -6.60
N SER A 181 -16.62 -15.36 -6.29
CA SER A 181 -17.59 -14.72 -7.17
C SER A 181 -16.84 -14.16 -8.38
N VAL A 182 -17.26 -14.54 -9.59
CA VAL A 182 -16.63 -14.10 -10.83
C VAL A 182 -17.66 -13.61 -11.83
N TYR A 183 -17.34 -12.52 -12.53
CA TYR A 183 -18.24 -11.91 -13.50
C TYR A 183 -18.12 -12.55 -14.88
N VAL A 184 -19.09 -13.40 -15.25
CA VAL A 184 -19.12 -14.13 -16.53
C VAL A 184 -20.42 -13.83 -17.27
N ASN A 185 -20.33 -13.44 -18.54
CA ASN A 185 -21.46 -13.15 -19.42
C ASN A 185 -22.58 -12.25 -18.84
N GLY A 186 -22.21 -11.24 -18.03
CA GLY A 186 -23.19 -10.29 -17.49
C GLY A 186 -23.79 -10.69 -16.14
N THR A 187 -23.29 -11.76 -15.52
CA THR A 187 -23.80 -12.25 -14.24
C THR A 187 -22.65 -12.75 -13.36
N TYR A 188 -22.78 -12.55 -12.06
CA TYR A 188 -21.88 -13.10 -11.07
C TYR A 188 -22.18 -14.57 -10.81
N LEU A 189 -21.16 -15.42 -10.96
CA LEU A 189 -21.25 -16.84 -10.72
C LEU A 189 -20.17 -17.25 -9.73
N ASN A 190 -20.52 -18.14 -8.81
CA ASN A 190 -19.53 -18.80 -7.97
C ASN A 190 -18.75 -19.81 -8.81
N ARG A 191 -17.43 -19.64 -8.90
CA ARG A 191 -16.53 -20.60 -9.55
C ARG A 191 -15.35 -20.91 -8.66
N ASP A 192 -14.92 -22.15 -8.70
CA ASP A 192 -13.70 -22.55 -8.03
C ASP A 192 -12.49 -22.07 -8.83
N VAL A 193 -11.69 -21.22 -8.20
CA VAL A 193 -10.53 -20.58 -8.82
C VAL A 193 -9.28 -20.83 -8.00
N VAL A 194 -8.13 -20.74 -8.67
CA VAL A 194 -6.84 -20.75 -8.01
C VAL A 194 -6.59 -19.37 -7.41
N HIS A 195 -6.28 -19.34 -6.12
CA HIS A 195 -5.85 -18.16 -5.40
C HIS A 195 -4.35 -18.21 -5.16
N VAL A 196 -3.69 -17.08 -5.41
CA VAL A 196 -2.30 -16.82 -5.05
C VAL A 196 -2.28 -15.82 -3.90
N ASP A 197 -1.51 -16.10 -2.86
CA ASP A 197 -1.27 -15.14 -1.76
C ASP A 197 -0.66 -13.85 -2.32
N LEU A 198 -1.21 -12.70 -1.90
CA LEU A 198 -0.78 -11.37 -2.33
C LEU A 198 0.73 -11.16 -2.15
N ILE A 199 1.28 -11.59 -1.02
CA ILE A 199 2.69 -11.39 -0.71
C ILE A 199 3.57 -12.21 -1.63
N TYR A 200 3.20 -13.46 -1.88
CA TYR A 200 3.88 -14.31 -2.85
C TYR A 200 3.81 -13.72 -4.25
N PHE A 201 2.65 -13.22 -4.68
CA PHE A 201 2.49 -12.59 -5.98
C PHE A 201 3.44 -11.40 -6.14
N PHE A 202 3.48 -10.49 -5.16
CA PHE A 202 4.32 -9.30 -5.24
C PHE A 202 5.82 -9.63 -5.12
N ASP A 203 6.20 -10.44 -4.12
CA ASP A 203 7.60 -10.72 -3.78
C ASP A 203 8.27 -11.72 -4.73
N ARG A 204 7.53 -12.74 -5.19
CA ARG A 204 8.11 -13.90 -5.90
C ARG A 204 7.78 -13.93 -7.38
N ILE A 205 6.55 -13.56 -7.75
CA ILE A 205 6.10 -13.56 -9.15
C ILE A 205 6.50 -12.25 -9.82
N LEU A 206 6.04 -11.11 -9.29
CA LEU A 206 6.35 -9.80 -9.86
C LEU A 206 7.78 -9.36 -9.53
N LYS A 207 8.28 -9.73 -8.34
CA LYS A 207 9.59 -9.29 -7.80
C LYS A 207 9.71 -7.77 -7.74
N ILE A 208 8.60 -7.11 -7.36
CA ILE A 208 8.50 -5.66 -7.24
C ILE A 208 8.40 -5.32 -5.76
N LYS A 209 9.20 -4.33 -5.33
CA LYS A 209 9.19 -3.80 -3.96
C LYS A 209 8.48 -2.47 -3.81
N THR A 210 8.24 -1.79 -4.91
CA THR A 210 7.61 -0.47 -4.93
C THR A 210 6.49 -0.46 -5.95
N PHE A 211 5.26 -0.42 -5.45
CA PHE A 211 4.06 -0.25 -6.26
C PHE A 211 3.61 1.20 -6.18
N ASP A 212 3.50 1.86 -7.31
CA ASP A 212 2.98 3.22 -7.32
C ASP A 212 1.49 3.18 -7.08
N ASN A 213 0.80 2.27 -7.76
CA ASN A 213 -0.64 2.09 -7.70
C ASN A 213 -0.98 0.62 -7.43
N ILE A 214 -1.90 0.38 -6.50
CA ILE A 214 -2.61 -0.89 -6.36
C ILE A 214 -4.10 -0.60 -6.58
N TRP A 215 -4.74 -1.26 -7.53
CA TRP A 215 -6.19 -1.21 -7.69
C TRP A 215 -6.75 -2.56 -7.24
N LEU A 216 -7.57 -2.55 -6.20
CA LEU A 216 -8.07 -3.74 -5.53
C LEU A 216 -9.60 -3.76 -5.55
N ASP A 217 -10.11 -4.72 -6.31
CA ASP A 217 -11.51 -5.10 -6.40
C ASP A 217 -11.51 -6.65 -6.38
N ALA A 218 -11.84 -7.25 -5.24
CA ALA A 218 -11.69 -8.69 -5.03
C ALA A 218 -13.00 -9.37 -4.65
N GLU A 219 -14.14 -8.75 -4.98
CA GLU A 219 -15.49 -9.33 -4.83
C GLU A 219 -15.75 -9.88 -3.41
N GLY A 220 -15.30 -9.14 -2.39
CA GLY A 220 -15.44 -9.50 -0.97
C GLY A 220 -14.21 -10.15 -0.34
N ALA A 221 -13.19 -10.48 -1.12
CA ALA A 221 -11.92 -11.01 -0.60
C ALA A 221 -10.96 -9.91 -0.10
N GLU A 222 -11.41 -8.65 0.01
CA GLU A 222 -10.58 -7.54 0.51
C GLU A 222 -10.42 -7.59 2.03
N TYR A 223 -11.43 -8.06 2.76
CA TYR A 223 -11.43 -8.05 4.22
C TYR A 223 -10.25 -8.82 4.84
N PRO A 224 -9.90 -10.04 4.36
CA PRO A 224 -8.71 -10.75 4.84
C PRO A 224 -7.38 -10.10 4.42
N LEU A 225 -7.40 -9.08 3.55
CA LEU A 225 -6.21 -8.33 3.11
C LEU A 225 -5.98 -7.04 3.92
N PHE A 226 -6.85 -6.68 4.85
CA PHE A 226 -6.75 -5.41 5.59
C PHE A 226 -5.45 -5.25 6.39
N ASP A 227 -4.76 -6.34 6.73
CA ASP A 227 -3.47 -6.28 7.42
C ASP A 227 -2.35 -5.64 6.57
N ILE A 228 -2.53 -5.47 5.26
CA ILE A 228 -1.53 -4.86 4.37
C ILE A 228 -1.36 -3.35 4.58
N PHE A 229 -2.35 -2.70 5.21
CA PHE A 229 -2.32 -1.27 5.49
C PHE A 229 -1.51 -0.94 6.75
N HIS A 230 -1.31 -1.91 7.64
CA HIS A 230 -0.71 -1.67 8.95
C HIS A 230 0.82 -1.45 8.86
N LYS A 231 1.37 -0.57 9.71
CA LYS A 231 2.83 -0.33 9.88
C LYS A 231 3.59 -1.61 10.24
N THR A 232 2.93 -2.60 10.83
CA THR A 232 3.49 -3.92 11.17
C THR A 232 2.97 -5.04 10.27
N GLY A 233 2.24 -4.69 9.20
CA GLY A 233 1.54 -5.59 8.29
C GLY A 233 2.42 -6.47 7.42
N ARG A 234 1.79 -7.37 6.64
CA ARG A 234 2.51 -8.32 5.78
C ARG A 234 3.39 -7.65 4.71
N LEU A 235 2.95 -6.52 4.12
CA LEU A 235 3.76 -5.78 3.14
C LEU A 235 5.00 -5.16 3.78
N GLU A 236 4.85 -4.51 4.93
CA GLU A 236 5.95 -3.89 5.69
C GLU A 236 7.02 -4.90 6.07
N ARG A 237 6.62 -6.06 6.60
CA ARG A 237 7.54 -7.16 6.96
C ARG A 237 8.34 -7.69 5.76
N LYS A 238 7.89 -7.42 4.54
CA LYS A 238 8.57 -7.81 3.29
C LYS A 238 9.28 -6.66 2.58
N GLY A 239 9.26 -5.46 3.17
CA GLY A 239 9.79 -4.25 2.57
C GLY A 239 9.11 -3.90 1.25
N ILE A 240 7.83 -4.25 1.10
CA ILE A 240 7.02 -3.88 -0.05
C ILE A 240 6.27 -2.60 0.31
N ARG A 241 6.48 -1.54 -0.47
CA ARG A 241 5.77 -0.27 -0.32
C ARG A 241 4.73 -0.10 -1.42
N PHE A 242 3.67 0.62 -1.09
CA PHE A 242 2.77 1.20 -2.09
C PHE A 242 2.46 2.66 -1.79
N CYS A 243 2.25 3.45 -2.85
CA CYS A 243 2.03 4.89 -2.71
C CYS A 243 0.57 5.31 -2.77
N GLN A 244 -0.21 4.70 -3.66
CA GLN A 244 -1.62 4.98 -3.76
C GLN A 244 -2.41 3.71 -4.07
N MET A 245 -3.67 3.72 -3.64
CA MET A 245 -4.57 2.60 -3.85
C MET A 245 -5.96 3.08 -4.25
N SER A 246 -6.55 2.42 -5.25
CA SER A 246 -7.99 2.44 -5.48
C SER A 246 -8.54 1.17 -4.86
N LEU A 247 -9.42 1.29 -3.88
CA LEU A 247 -9.95 0.15 -3.12
C LEU A 247 -11.47 0.14 -3.19
N GLU A 248 -12.03 -0.97 -3.66
CA GLU A 248 -13.46 -1.25 -3.53
C GLU A 248 -13.69 -2.26 -2.39
N VAL A 249 -14.27 -1.79 -1.28
CA VAL A 249 -14.69 -2.66 -0.19
C VAL A 249 -16.14 -3.08 -0.42
N HIS A 250 -16.33 -4.36 -0.72
CA HIS A 250 -17.63 -4.92 -1.03
C HIS A 250 -18.63 -4.85 0.13
N SER A 251 -19.92 -4.94 -0.19
CA SER A 251 -21.02 -4.75 0.77
C SER A 251 -20.86 -5.68 1.98
N PRO A 252 -20.77 -5.13 3.21
CA PRO A 252 -20.37 -5.91 4.36
C PRO A 252 -21.52 -6.66 5.02
N SER A 253 -21.22 -7.85 5.55
CA SER A 253 -21.93 -8.42 6.70
C SER A 253 -21.62 -7.66 8.00
N GLU A 254 -22.37 -7.90 9.07
CA GLU A 254 -22.12 -7.24 10.37
C GLU A 254 -20.68 -7.43 10.89
N PRO A 255 -20.07 -8.63 10.90
CA PRO A 255 -18.66 -8.80 11.25
C PRO A 255 -17.69 -8.01 10.35
N GLN A 256 -18.02 -7.89 9.06
CA GLN A 256 -17.21 -7.14 8.09
C GLN A 256 -17.31 -5.62 8.31
N GLN A 257 -18.45 -5.11 8.78
CA GLN A 257 -18.57 -3.70 9.20
C GLN A 257 -17.65 -3.39 10.38
N ILE A 258 -17.52 -4.33 11.33
CA ILE A 258 -16.59 -4.21 12.45
C ILE A 258 -15.14 -4.19 11.94
N GLN A 259 -14.77 -5.12 11.07
CA GLN A 259 -13.42 -5.16 10.48
C GLN A 259 -13.09 -3.88 9.70
N PHE A 260 -14.05 -3.35 8.94
CA PHE A 260 -13.88 -2.08 8.24
C PHE A 260 -13.67 -0.92 9.22
N MET A 261 -14.50 -0.81 10.27
CA MET A 261 -14.34 0.21 11.30
C MET A 261 -12.97 0.12 11.98
N GLU A 262 -12.51 -1.09 12.33
CA GLU A 262 -11.20 -1.34 12.92
C GLU A 262 -10.05 -0.96 11.98
N LEU A 263 -10.15 -1.30 10.69
CA LEU A 263 -9.18 -0.90 9.68
C LEU A 263 -9.07 0.62 9.61
N ILE A 264 -10.19 1.33 9.45
CA ILE A 264 -10.18 2.79 9.31
C ILE A 264 -9.61 3.44 10.57
N LYS A 265 -10.03 3.00 11.77
CA LYS A 265 -9.46 3.48 13.04
C LYS A 265 -7.95 3.27 13.09
N THR A 266 -7.48 2.11 12.63
CA THR A 266 -6.04 1.80 12.56
C THR A 266 -5.31 2.71 11.58
N ILE A 267 -5.84 2.91 10.37
CA ILE A 267 -5.24 3.80 9.36
C ILE A 267 -5.09 5.23 9.90
N ILE A 268 -6.15 5.76 10.52
CA ILE A 268 -6.11 7.12 11.08
C ILE A 268 -5.11 7.18 12.23
N LYS A 269 -5.12 6.19 13.14
CA LYS A 269 -4.19 6.14 14.27
C LYS A 269 -2.73 6.08 13.79
N GLU A 270 -2.43 5.24 12.81
CA GLU A 270 -1.06 5.09 12.31
C GLU A 270 -0.55 6.31 11.52
N PHE A 271 -1.40 7.30 11.25
CA PHE A 271 -1.04 8.60 10.68
C PHE A 271 -0.20 8.49 9.39
N ARG A 272 -0.62 7.58 8.51
CA ARG A 272 0.17 7.17 7.34
C ARG A 272 -0.54 7.34 6.01
N PHE A 273 -1.85 7.04 5.95
CA PHE A 273 -2.62 7.11 4.72
C PHE A 273 -3.74 8.16 4.83
N GLY A 274 -3.86 8.97 3.80
CA GLY A 274 -5.03 9.81 3.56
C GLY A 274 -6.05 9.01 2.75
N ILE A 275 -7.34 9.12 3.08
CA ILE A 275 -8.44 8.43 2.38
C ILE A 275 -9.39 9.49 1.82
N HIS A 276 -9.61 9.51 0.51
CA HIS A 276 -10.29 10.63 -0.15
C HIS A 276 -11.28 10.17 -1.20
N LYS A 277 -12.21 11.09 -1.56
CA LYS A 277 -13.19 10.90 -2.64
C LYS A 277 -14.00 9.60 -2.52
N ASN A 278 -14.34 9.23 -1.29
CA ASN A 278 -15.04 7.98 -1.01
C ASN A 278 -16.46 7.99 -1.57
N ARG A 279 -16.94 6.88 -2.11
CA ARG A 279 -18.31 6.73 -2.63
C ARG A 279 -18.95 5.45 -2.14
N LEU A 280 -20.07 5.58 -1.44
CA LEU A 280 -20.93 4.49 -0.99
C LEU A 280 -22.03 4.26 -2.04
N VAL A 281 -21.85 3.25 -2.88
CA VAL A 281 -22.79 2.85 -3.96
C VAL A 281 -23.30 1.43 -3.77
N GLY A 282 -23.44 1.02 -2.50
CA GLY A 282 -23.60 -0.39 -2.09
C GLY A 282 -22.28 -1.02 -1.68
N HIS A 283 -21.20 -0.65 -2.36
CA HIS A 283 -19.81 -0.89 -1.99
C HIS A 283 -19.15 0.43 -1.59
N MET A 284 -18.08 0.38 -0.80
CA MET A 284 -17.30 1.55 -0.41
C MET A 284 -16.07 1.64 -1.31
N ARG A 285 -16.12 2.54 -2.28
CA ARG A 285 -15.00 2.86 -3.19
C ARG A 285 -14.18 3.98 -2.59
N MET A 286 -12.86 3.79 -2.50
CA MET A 286 -11.96 4.69 -1.79
C MET A 286 -10.65 4.90 -2.54
N TYR A 287 -10.12 6.13 -2.46
CA TYR A 287 -8.75 6.44 -2.87
C TYR A 287 -7.87 6.63 -1.65
N LEU A 288 -6.72 5.95 -1.60
CA LEU A 288 -5.75 6.08 -0.52
C LEU A 288 -4.42 6.62 -1.03
N PHE A 289 -3.76 7.46 -0.25
CA PHE A 289 -2.40 7.95 -0.51
C PHE A 289 -1.49 7.86 0.72
N ASN A 290 -0.31 7.27 0.56
CA ASN A 290 0.69 7.05 1.62
C ASN A 290 1.53 8.31 1.87
N PHE A 291 1.01 9.24 2.67
CA PHE A 291 1.72 10.46 3.02
C PHE A 291 2.79 10.25 4.11
N GLY A 292 2.78 9.10 4.80
CA GLY A 292 3.83 8.73 5.76
C GLY A 292 5.13 8.23 5.11
N ASP A 293 5.12 7.90 3.81
CA ASP A 293 6.28 7.42 3.08
C ASP A 293 6.95 8.54 2.26
N SER A 294 8.24 8.77 2.51
CA SER A 294 9.01 9.85 1.87
C SER A 294 9.20 9.64 0.36
N TYR A 295 9.26 8.39 -0.11
CA TYR A 295 9.29 8.09 -1.54
C TYR A 295 8.00 8.54 -2.20
N CYS A 296 6.85 8.20 -1.60
CA CYS A 296 5.53 8.52 -2.16
C CYS A 296 5.26 10.02 -2.18
N VAL A 297 5.55 10.73 -1.08
CA VAL A 297 5.41 12.19 -1.03
C VAL A 297 6.30 12.88 -2.06
N ARG A 298 7.58 12.49 -2.16
CA ARG A 298 8.50 13.14 -3.11
C ARG A 298 8.16 12.84 -4.56
N LYS A 299 7.63 11.66 -4.86
CA LYS A 299 7.27 11.25 -6.21
C LYS A 299 6.00 11.94 -6.70
N PHE A 300 4.98 12.08 -5.84
CA PHE A 300 3.64 12.52 -6.27
C PHE A 300 3.25 13.93 -5.84
N LEU A 301 3.89 14.52 -4.82
CA LEU A 301 3.51 15.85 -4.33
C LEU A 301 4.51 16.92 -4.79
N LYS A 302 3.97 18.10 -5.14
CA LYS A 302 4.77 19.29 -5.42
C LYS A 302 5.50 19.74 -4.15
N ARG A 303 6.71 20.31 -4.32
CA ARG A 303 7.57 20.69 -3.19
C ARG A 303 6.94 21.71 -2.25
N ASN A 304 6.02 22.54 -2.71
CA ASN A 304 5.31 23.52 -1.89
C ASN A 304 4.22 22.91 -0.99
N LEU A 305 3.87 21.63 -1.17
CA LEU A 305 2.84 20.96 -0.37
C LEU A 305 3.42 20.27 0.87
N TYR A 306 4.74 20.14 0.97
CA TYR A 306 5.37 19.44 2.08
C TYR A 306 6.74 20.02 2.43
N GLU A 307 7.11 19.87 3.68
CA GLU A 307 8.46 20.09 4.18
C GLU A 307 9.09 18.76 4.60
N LEU A 308 10.40 18.76 4.80
CA LEU A 308 11.13 17.61 5.32
C LEU A 308 11.58 17.97 6.73
N ILE A 309 11.12 17.20 7.71
CA ILE A 309 11.44 17.37 9.13
C ILE A 309 12.29 16.21 9.62
N SER A 310 12.94 16.34 10.78
CA SER A 310 13.71 15.23 11.35
C SER A 310 12.79 14.05 11.73
N LYS A 311 13.38 12.88 11.95
CA LYS A 311 12.61 11.71 12.39
C LYS A 311 12.03 11.96 13.77
N GLU A 312 12.81 12.59 14.64
CA GLU A 312 12.42 12.95 16.00
C GLU A 312 11.23 13.91 15.99
N ASP A 313 11.28 15.00 15.20
CA ASP A 313 10.16 15.95 15.08
C ASP A 313 8.90 15.25 14.55
N ARG A 314 9.06 14.30 13.63
CA ARG A 314 7.94 13.53 13.07
C ARG A 314 7.34 12.58 14.09
N GLU A 315 8.16 11.91 14.89
CA GLU A 315 7.72 11.04 15.98
C GLU A 315 6.98 11.84 17.04
N GLU A 316 7.48 13.01 17.43
CA GLU A 316 6.82 13.93 18.38
C GLU A 316 5.44 14.38 17.87
N MET A 317 5.31 14.71 16.58
CA MET A 317 4.01 15.05 15.98
C MET A 317 3.03 13.86 15.96
N GLU A 318 3.51 12.64 15.70
CA GLU A 318 2.68 11.44 15.73
C GLU A 318 2.24 11.10 17.16
N GLU A 319 3.12 11.27 18.15
CA GLU A 319 2.80 11.13 19.58
C GLU A 319 1.78 12.18 20.04
N GLU A 320 1.97 13.46 19.70
CA GLU A 320 1.01 14.53 20.01
C GLU A 320 -0.36 14.24 19.35
N PHE A 321 -0.35 13.74 18.11
CA PHE A 321 -1.57 13.32 17.44
C PHE A 321 -2.26 12.19 18.21
N GLU A 322 -1.54 11.12 18.58
CA GLU A 322 -2.08 10.01 19.37
C GLU A 322 -2.60 10.44 20.75
N GLU A 323 -1.89 11.30 21.48
CA GLU A 323 -2.35 11.84 22.76
C GLU A 323 -3.65 12.65 22.63
N ASN A 324 -3.78 13.42 21.54
CA ASN A 324 -5.01 14.13 21.20
C ASN A 324 -6.18 13.19 20.83
N LEU A 325 -5.89 11.96 20.38
CA LEU A 325 -6.92 10.92 20.21
C LEU A 325 -7.39 10.38 21.56
N ILE A 326 -6.46 10.14 22.49
CA ILE A 326 -6.73 9.56 23.81
C ILE A 326 -7.52 10.54 24.68
N SER A 327 -7.15 11.82 24.67
CA SER A 327 -7.81 12.87 25.48
C SER A 327 -9.25 13.17 25.07
N LYS A 328 -9.71 12.70 23.90
CA LYS A 328 -11.07 12.88 23.39
C LYS A 328 -11.99 11.67 23.60
N ASN A 329 -11.43 10.52 23.99
CA ASN A 329 -12.18 9.33 24.41
C ASN A 329 -12.35 9.33 25.94
#